data_AF-A0A2R7P5C6-F1
#
_entry.id   AF-A0A2R7P5C6-F1
#
_cell.length_a   1.000
_cell.length_b   1.000
_cell.length_c   1.000
_cell.angle_alpha   90.00
_cell.angle_beta   90.00
_cell.angle_gamma   90.00
#
_symmetry.space_group_name_H-M   'P 1'
#
loop_
_entity.id
_entity.type
_entity.pdbx_description
1 polymer ?
#
loop_
_entity_poly.entity_id
_entity_poly.type
_entity_poly.pdbx_seq_one_letter_code
_entity_poly.pdbx_strand_id
1 'polypeptide(L)'
;MPHLRSTSTCAAVACTLQILPMVDAHAGGTGQAETLLAPVVITASRIGQDLWQSPATIDSIDGAQLREGQMQIHLSEGLARVPGLVVQNRQNQAQDLQISVRGFGARSTFGVRGLRLYVDGIPASAPDGQGQAANFPIGSAARIDVVRGPAAVLYGNGAGGALLLYTEEGSQPGIWRSGMALGADGLWRLSTQLQGRLNEAPESWSYALNLERSATDGQRPQSAADRSTVHMKLARHMGDQRLLLQYQQQQVSALDPLGLTRTEFDNDPTQTNANALRFGTRKSVLQRQVGLAWKYPLDAQQHLELMVYGGTRAVMQFQAIPAATQAPPSHAGGVIDLYRDYAGLNLRWGRIQDDVGGGQLAWSAGLAYDWQGEWRRGYQNFVGSTLGVLGALRRQERNQAANADPYLQAEWTRQDLSLSAGLRHTQVRYQSADHYVVPGNPDDSGALGWSGWLPMLGARLAL
;
A
#
# COMPACT_ATOMS: atom_id res chain seq x y z
N MET A 1 7.29 -43.77 -15.04
CA MET A 1 6.51 -44.37 -13.94
C MET A 1 6.99 -43.77 -12.61
N PRO A 2 6.12 -43.39 -11.66
CA PRO A 2 4.68 -43.18 -11.72
C PRO A 2 4.28 -41.69 -11.58
N HIS A 3 3.03 -41.43 -11.97
CA HIS A 3 2.34 -40.15 -11.94
C HIS A 3 1.94 -39.73 -10.52
N LEU A 4 2.21 -38.49 -10.12
CA LEU A 4 1.58 -37.86 -8.95
C LEU A 4 0.50 -36.90 -9.45
N ARG A 5 -0.74 -37.37 -9.40
CA ARG A 5 -1.97 -36.60 -9.58
C ARG A 5 -2.13 -35.70 -8.35
N SER A 6 -2.18 -34.38 -8.54
CA SER A 6 -2.57 -33.46 -7.46
C SER A 6 -4.09 -33.53 -7.29
N THR A 7 -4.54 -34.08 -6.16
CA THR A 7 -5.93 -34.00 -5.72
C THR A 7 -6.20 -32.58 -5.21
N SER A 8 -6.99 -31.83 -5.98
CA SER A 8 -7.65 -30.61 -5.52
C SER A 8 -8.77 -30.98 -4.56
N THR A 9 -8.58 -30.71 -3.28
CA THR A 9 -9.64 -30.87 -2.27
C THR A 9 -10.47 -29.60 -2.25
N CYS A 10 -11.60 -29.61 -2.97
CA CYS A 10 -12.70 -28.66 -2.78
C CYS A 10 -13.33 -28.92 -1.40
N ALA A 11 -13.10 -28.03 -0.43
CA ALA A 11 -13.89 -28.00 0.78
C ALA A 11 -15.21 -27.28 0.48
N ALA A 12 -16.27 -28.06 0.28
CA ALA A 12 -17.64 -27.55 0.23
C ALA A 12 -18.05 -27.09 1.64
N VAL A 13 -18.27 -25.78 1.80
CA VAL A 13 -18.91 -25.22 3.00
C VAL A 13 -20.41 -25.35 2.80
N ALA A 14 -21.02 -26.26 3.56
CA ALA A 14 -22.46 -26.42 3.62
C ALA A 14 -23.11 -25.20 4.29
N CYS A 15 -23.92 -24.46 3.53
CA CYS A 15 -24.82 -23.42 4.04
C CYS A 15 -26.02 -24.07 4.72
N THR A 16 -26.08 -24.03 6.05
CA THR A 16 -27.31 -24.29 6.80
C THR A 16 -28.07 -22.98 6.97
N LEU A 17 -29.13 -22.83 6.18
CA LEU A 17 -30.12 -21.75 6.27
C LEU A 17 -30.99 -21.98 7.52
N GLN A 18 -30.81 -21.19 8.57
CA GLN A 18 -31.76 -21.14 9.69
C GLN A 18 -32.57 -19.85 9.61
N ILE A 19 -33.88 -20.03 9.40
CA ILE A 19 -34.91 -19.00 9.40
C ILE A 19 -35.25 -18.71 10.87
N LEU A 20 -35.11 -17.45 11.30
CA LEU A 20 -35.62 -16.94 12.58
C LEU A 20 -36.54 -15.73 12.32
N PRO A 21 -37.57 -15.53 13.18
CA PRO A 21 -38.79 -14.80 12.83
C PRO A 21 -38.63 -13.28 12.85
N MET A 22 -39.39 -12.63 11.96
CA MET A 22 -39.61 -11.18 11.96
C MET A 22 -40.30 -10.74 13.26
N VAL A 23 -39.74 -9.73 13.91
CA VAL A 23 -40.43 -8.91 14.90
C VAL A 23 -40.46 -7.49 14.35
N ASP A 24 -41.66 -7.01 14.05
CA ASP A 24 -41.93 -5.61 13.71
C ASP A 24 -41.79 -4.72 14.95
N ALA A 25 -41.07 -3.61 14.81
CA ALA A 25 -41.17 -2.46 15.72
C ALA A 25 -40.99 -1.15 14.94
N HIS A 26 -42.11 -0.48 14.67
CA HIS A 26 -42.23 0.97 14.44
C HIS A 26 -42.53 1.62 15.80
N ALA A 27 -42.18 2.85 16.20
CA ALA A 27 -41.55 4.02 15.58
C ALA A 27 -41.08 4.99 16.69
N GLY A 28 -40.27 5.99 16.30
CA GLY A 28 -40.34 7.35 16.85
C GLY A 28 -39.31 7.77 17.90
N GLY A 29 -38.32 8.56 17.50
CA GLY A 29 -37.42 9.26 18.42
C GLY A 29 -36.42 10.16 17.67
N THR A 30 -36.65 11.47 17.77
CA THR A 30 -35.96 12.61 17.16
C THR A 30 -34.44 12.51 17.03
N GLY A 31 -33.95 12.75 15.81
CA GLY A 31 -32.53 12.88 15.50
C GLY A 31 -31.88 14.07 16.21
N GLN A 32 -30.90 13.76 17.06
CA GLN A 32 -29.76 14.64 17.28
C GLN A 32 -28.64 14.11 16.41
N ALA A 33 -28.18 14.95 15.48
CA ALA A 33 -26.97 14.68 14.72
C ALA A 33 -25.79 14.68 15.70
N GLU A 34 -25.44 13.50 16.20
CA GLU A 34 -24.15 13.29 16.85
C GLU A 34 -23.07 13.61 15.81
N THR A 35 -22.33 14.68 16.08
CA THR A 35 -21.12 15.04 15.36
C THR A 35 -20.13 13.90 15.53
N LEU A 36 -20.13 12.94 14.60
CA LEU A 36 -19.15 11.86 14.51
C LEU A 36 -17.77 12.50 14.36
N LEU A 37 -17.01 12.55 15.47
CA LEU A 37 -15.63 13.01 15.51
C LEU A 37 -14.82 12.20 14.49
N ALA A 38 -14.20 12.91 13.54
CA ALA A 38 -13.34 12.31 12.53
C ALA A 38 -12.18 11.53 13.19
N PRO A 39 -11.85 10.32 12.71
CA PRO A 39 -10.81 9.52 13.33
C PRO A 39 -9.45 10.21 13.22
N VAL A 40 -8.87 10.52 14.38
CA VAL A 40 -7.46 10.91 14.58
C VAL A 40 -6.57 9.85 13.96
N VAL A 41 -5.96 10.13 12.80
CA VAL A 41 -5.00 9.20 12.21
C VAL A 41 -3.60 9.79 12.32
N ILE A 42 -2.70 8.93 12.78
CA ILE A 42 -1.27 9.13 12.92
C ILE A 42 -0.66 9.15 11.50
N THR A 43 -0.98 10.19 10.76
CA THR A 43 -0.33 10.61 9.54
C THR A 43 0.08 12.07 9.75
N ALA A 44 1.27 12.44 9.27
CA ALA A 44 1.71 13.82 9.17
C ALA A 44 0.54 14.70 8.68
N SER A 45 0.11 15.67 9.50
CA SER A 45 -0.96 16.63 9.18
C SER A 45 -2.32 15.98 8.82
N ARG A 46 -3.21 15.78 9.79
CA ARG A 46 -4.22 16.80 10.09
C ARG A 46 -4.87 16.53 11.45
N ILE A 47 -4.44 17.32 12.42
CA ILE A 47 -5.10 17.49 13.71
C ILE A 47 -6.44 18.15 13.41
N GLY A 48 -7.55 17.40 13.43
CA GLY A 48 -8.92 17.92 13.61
C GLY A 48 -9.44 19.03 12.68
N GLN A 49 -8.68 19.49 11.69
CA GLN A 49 -9.05 20.58 10.81
C GLN A 49 -9.71 20.04 9.54
N ASP A 50 -10.74 20.77 9.14
CA ASP A 50 -11.44 20.59 7.89
C ASP A 50 -10.45 20.67 6.73
N LEU A 51 -10.50 19.72 5.78
CA LEU A 51 -9.56 19.68 4.65
C LEU A 51 -9.53 21.02 3.88
N TRP A 52 -10.65 21.76 3.94
CA TRP A 52 -10.87 23.09 3.40
C TRP A 52 -9.98 24.19 3.98
N GLN A 53 -9.42 24.01 5.18
CA GLN A 53 -8.57 25.00 5.84
C GLN A 53 -7.08 24.84 5.54
N SER A 54 -6.69 23.73 4.91
CA SER A 54 -5.29 23.44 4.60
C SER A 54 -4.80 24.22 3.37
N PRO A 55 -3.57 24.76 3.39
CA PRO A 55 -2.91 25.32 2.21
C PRO A 55 -2.40 24.25 1.22
N ALA A 56 -2.48 22.97 1.57
CA ALA A 56 -2.03 21.88 0.72
C ALA A 56 -3.11 21.43 -0.29
N THR A 57 -2.69 20.93 -1.45
CA THR A 57 -3.61 20.43 -2.48
C THR A 57 -3.99 18.96 -2.24
N ILE A 58 -5.16 18.74 -1.64
CA ILE A 58 -5.68 17.40 -1.32
C ILE A 58 -7.06 17.20 -1.93
N ASP A 59 -7.23 16.06 -2.61
CA ASP A 59 -8.57 15.53 -2.88
C ASP A 59 -8.84 14.36 -1.94
N SER A 60 -10.05 14.26 -1.43
CA SER A 60 -10.53 13.10 -0.66
C SER A 60 -11.63 12.40 -1.44
N ILE A 61 -11.55 11.08 -1.52
CA ILE A 61 -12.58 10.23 -2.11
C ILE A 61 -13.14 9.35 -1.01
N ASP A 62 -14.45 9.45 -0.78
CA ASP A 62 -15.12 8.66 0.23
C ASP A 62 -15.13 7.17 -0.12
N GLY A 63 -15.17 6.31 0.89
CA GLY A 63 -15.20 4.87 0.73
C GLY A 63 -16.39 4.37 -0.08
N ALA A 64 -17.56 5.01 0.07
CA ALA A 64 -18.73 4.71 -0.74
C ALA A 64 -18.48 5.02 -2.22
N GLN A 65 -17.96 6.21 -2.53
CA GLN A 65 -17.61 6.61 -3.89
C GLN A 65 -16.51 5.72 -4.51
N LEU A 66 -15.55 5.28 -3.69
CA LEU A 66 -14.47 4.38 -4.12
C LEU A 66 -15.02 3.01 -4.55
N ARG A 67 -16.15 2.58 -3.97
CA ARG A 67 -16.74 1.25 -4.17
C ARG A 67 -17.93 1.24 -5.15
N GLU A 68 -18.58 2.37 -5.35
CA GLU A 68 -19.84 2.48 -6.09
C GLU A 68 -19.69 2.00 -7.54
N GLY A 69 -20.44 0.94 -7.89
CA GLY A 69 -20.41 0.33 -9.22
C GLY A 69 -19.08 -0.33 -9.62
N GLN A 70 -18.15 -0.53 -8.67
CA GLN A 70 -16.81 -1.05 -8.95
C GLN A 70 -16.66 -2.52 -8.52
N MET A 71 -15.69 -3.22 -9.13
CA MET A 71 -15.29 -4.57 -8.73
C MET A 71 -14.57 -4.59 -7.38
N GLN A 72 -14.01 -3.45 -6.96
CA GLN A 72 -13.22 -3.24 -5.75
C GLN A 72 -11.92 -4.06 -5.73
N ILE A 73 -11.31 -4.29 -6.89
CA ILE A 73 -10.05 -5.05 -7.01
C ILE A 73 -8.86 -4.09 -7.13
N HIS A 74 -9.02 -2.97 -7.81
CA HIS A 74 -7.94 -2.03 -8.06
C HIS A 74 -8.33 -0.61 -7.67
N LEU A 75 -7.34 0.15 -7.15
CA LEU A 75 -7.52 1.58 -6.92
C LEU A 75 -7.84 2.37 -8.20
N SER A 76 -7.48 1.86 -9.38
CA SER A 76 -7.81 2.50 -10.67
C SER A 76 -9.30 2.68 -10.89
N GLU A 77 -10.12 1.83 -10.29
CA GLU A 77 -11.58 1.79 -10.48
C GLU A 77 -12.25 3.05 -9.90
N GLY A 78 -11.87 3.45 -8.68
CA GLY A 78 -12.47 4.63 -8.04
C GLY A 78 -11.60 5.89 -8.03
N LEU A 79 -10.27 5.78 -8.25
CA LEU A 79 -9.37 6.94 -8.19
C LEU A 79 -9.16 7.67 -9.52
N ALA A 80 -9.65 7.14 -10.65
CA ALA A 80 -9.50 7.78 -11.96
C ALA A 80 -10.11 9.20 -12.02
N ARG A 81 -10.99 9.54 -11.06
CA ARG A 81 -11.67 10.85 -10.95
C ARG A 81 -10.83 11.95 -10.30
N VAL A 82 -9.66 11.63 -9.74
CA VAL A 82 -8.82 12.60 -9.00
C VAL A 82 -7.95 13.39 -9.98
N PRO A 83 -8.06 14.73 -10.06
CA PRO A 83 -7.27 15.53 -10.99
C PRO A 83 -5.76 15.43 -10.71
N GLY A 84 -4.96 15.33 -11.78
CA GLY A 84 -3.51 15.23 -11.67
C GLY A 84 -2.99 13.92 -11.06
N LEU A 85 -3.88 12.97 -10.75
CA LEU A 85 -3.54 11.58 -10.46
C LEU A 85 -3.76 10.74 -11.73
N VAL A 86 -2.80 9.91 -12.06
CA VAL A 86 -2.94 8.89 -13.11
C VAL A 86 -2.82 7.53 -12.44
N VAL A 87 -3.86 6.71 -12.55
CA VAL A 87 -3.88 5.32 -12.06
C VAL A 87 -4.30 4.42 -13.21
N GLN A 88 -3.34 3.79 -13.88
CA GLN A 88 -3.63 2.87 -14.99
C GLN A 88 -3.54 1.42 -14.53
N ASN A 89 -4.60 0.67 -14.84
CA ASN A 89 -4.63 -0.78 -14.67
C ASN A 89 -4.00 -1.45 -15.89
N ARG A 90 -2.95 -2.24 -15.67
CA ARG A 90 -2.30 -3.04 -16.72
C ARG A 90 -3.08 -4.32 -17.06
N GLN A 91 -4.10 -4.65 -16.27
CA GLN A 91 -4.80 -5.94 -16.28
C GLN A 91 -3.84 -7.14 -16.24
N ASN A 92 -2.71 -6.96 -15.54
CA ASN A 92 -1.67 -7.94 -15.36
C ASN A 92 -1.30 -7.94 -13.88
N GLN A 93 -1.82 -8.91 -13.12
CA GLN A 93 -1.60 -9.00 -11.67
C GLN A 93 -0.17 -9.40 -11.29
N ALA A 94 0.67 -9.81 -12.27
CA ALA A 94 2.10 -9.99 -12.03
C ALA A 94 2.82 -8.63 -11.91
N GLN A 95 2.18 -7.53 -12.32
CA GLN A 95 2.72 -6.19 -12.25
C GLN A 95 1.82 -5.27 -11.42
N ASP A 96 2.41 -4.24 -10.83
CA ASP A 96 1.65 -3.26 -10.04
C ASP A 96 0.85 -2.30 -10.94
N LEU A 97 -0.09 -1.56 -10.34
CA LEU A 97 -0.74 -0.43 -11.00
C LEU A 97 0.29 0.63 -11.39
N GLN A 98 0.08 1.31 -12.52
CA GLN A 98 0.88 2.47 -12.87
C GLN A 98 0.27 3.70 -12.22
N ILE A 99 0.87 4.14 -11.12
CA ILE A 99 0.40 5.29 -10.34
C ILE A 99 1.40 6.43 -10.50
N SER A 100 0.91 7.61 -10.88
CA SER A 100 1.70 8.84 -10.87
C SER A 100 0.87 10.04 -10.43
N VAL A 101 1.52 11.00 -9.77
CA VAL A 101 0.92 12.26 -9.34
C VAL A 101 1.68 13.40 -9.99
N ARG A 102 1.02 14.18 -10.86
CA ARG A 102 1.63 15.28 -11.63
C ARG A 102 2.96 14.87 -12.30
N GLY A 103 3.02 13.64 -12.83
CA GLY A 103 4.20 13.05 -13.49
C GLY A 103 5.19 12.33 -12.57
N PHE A 104 5.16 12.55 -11.25
CA PHE A 104 6.00 11.81 -10.30
C PHE A 104 5.56 10.34 -10.26
N GLY A 105 6.51 9.43 -10.53
CA GLY A 105 6.27 7.99 -10.64
C GLY A 105 6.01 7.49 -12.06
N ALA A 106 5.82 8.38 -13.04
CA ALA A 106 5.49 8.00 -14.43
C ALA A 106 6.61 7.17 -15.11
N ARG A 107 7.87 7.35 -14.71
CA ARG A 107 9.03 6.60 -15.24
C ARG A 107 9.22 5.21 -14.62
N SER A 108 8.35 4.81 -13.68
CA SER A 108 8.44 3.51 -13.04
C SER A 108 7.94 2.43 -14.00
N THR A 109 8.86 1.68 -14.60
CA THR A 109 8.53 0.55 -15.49
C THR A 109 7.76 -0.56 -14.75
N PHE A 110 8.13 -0.81 -13.49
CA PHE A 110 7.50 -1.80 -12.61
C PHE A 110 7.40 -1.24 -11.18
N GLY A 111 6.27 -1.48 -10.51
CA GLY A 111 6.03 -0.95 -9.17
C GLY A 111 5.62 0.52 -9.13
N VAL A 112 5.27 1.00 -7.94
CA VAL A 112 5.01 2.43 -7.69
C VAL A 112 6.28 3.04 -7.09
N ARG A 113 6.82 4.09 -7.70
CA ARG A 113 8.01 4.81 -7.20
C ARG A 113 7.73 6.31 -7.22
N GLY A 114 8.41 7.05 -6.34
CA GLY A 114 8.28 8.52 -6.28
C GLY A 114 6.97 9.00 -5.63
N LEU A 115 6.22 8.10 -5.01
CA LEU A 115 4.99 8.36 -4.26
C LEU A 115 5.07 7.63 -2.91
N ARG A 116 4.36 8.14 -1.91
CA ARG A 116 4.21 7.46 -0.61
C ARG A 116 2.80 6.93 -0.45
N LEU A 117 2.70 5.68 -0.02
CA LEU A 117 1.43 4.98 0.18
C LEU A 117 1.29 4.66 1.67
N TYR A 118 0.13 4.94 2.26
CA TYR A 118 -0.18 4.67 3.66
C TYR A 118 -1.55 4.01 3.80
N VAL A 119 -1.67 3.13 4.79
CA VAL A 119 -2.95 2.60 5.29
C VAL A 119 -3.00 2.87 6.79
N ASP A 120 -3.99 3.64 7.23
CA ASP A 120 -4.17 4.07 8.63
C ASP A 120 -2.90 4.70 9.27
N GLY A 121 -2.07 5.33 8.44
CA GLY A 121 -0.82 5.97 8.85
C GLY A 121 0.41 5.08 8.96
N ILE A 122 0.27 3.80 8.62
CA ILE A 122 1.38 2.88 8.50
C ILE A 122 1.81 2.79 7.03
N PRO A 123 3.12 2.90 6.71
CA PRO A 123 3.61 2.85 5.34
C PRO A 123 3.26 1.52 4.64
N ALA A 124 2.59 1.63 3.49
CA ALA A 124 2.43 0.55 2.52
C ALA A 124 3.54 0.57 1.44
N SER A 125 4.50 1.49 1.58
CA SER A 125 5.70 1.57 0.73
C SER A 125 6.91 1.05 1.47
N ALA A 126 7.78 0.34 0.76
CA ALA A 126 9.06 -0.08 1.29
C ALA A 126 10.02 1.11 1.49
N PRO A 127 11.00 1.01 2.41
CA PRO A 127 11.97 2.07 2.69
C PRO A 127 12.78 2.52 1.46
N ASP A 128 13.00 1.62 0.49
CA ASP A 128 13.66 1.91 -0.78
C ASP A 128 12.79 2.75 -1.77
N GLY A 129 11.59 3.16 -1.34
CA GLY A 129 10.66 3.96 -2.12
C GLY A 129 9.76 3.14 -3.06
N GLN A 130 9.83 1.81 -3.04
CA GLN A 130 8.93 0.96 -3.80
C GLN A 130 7.59 0.79 -3.07
N GLY A 131 6.56 1.47 -3.55
CA GLY A 131 5.18 1.31 -3.14
C GLY A 131 4.48 0.15 -3.82
N GLN A 132 3.53 -0.46 -3.11
CA GLN A 132 2.67 -1.51 -3.65
C GLN A 132 1.21 -1.27 -3.26
N ALA A 133 0.44 -0.70 -4.20
CA ALA A 133 -0.96 -0.33 -3.98
C ALA A 133 -1.91 -1.53 -3.84
N ALA A 134 -1.45 -2.73 -4.20
CA ALA A 134 -2.28 -3.93 -4.19
C ALA A 134 -2.64 -4.43 -2.77
N ASN A 135 -2.01 -3.89 -1.72
CA ASN A 135 -2.35 -4.16 -0.31
C ASN A 135 -3.50 -3.28 0.23
N PHE A 136 -4.02 -2.34 -0.56
CA PHE A 136 -5.00 -1.36 -0.06
C PHE A 136 -6.36 -2.04 0.20
N PRO A 137 -6.92 -1.98 1.42
CA PRO A 137 -8.18 -2.64 1.76
C PRO A 137 -9.41 -1.83 1.28
N ILE A 138 -9.68 -1.86 -0.03
CA ILE A 138 -10.76 -1.08 -0.68
C ILE A 138 -12.13 -1.36 -0.05
N GLY A 139 -12.42 -2.64 0.22
CA GLY A 139 -13.71 -3.08 0.79
C GLY A 139 -14.05 -2.52 2.16
N SER A 140 -13.05 -2.06 2.93
CA SER A 140 -13.22 -1.43 4.25
C SER A 140 -12.63 -0.02 4.31
N ALA A 141 -12.38 0.61 3.16
CA ALA A 141 -11.90 1.99 3.12
C ALA A 141 -13.03 2.93 3.58
N ALA A 142 -12.75 3.78 4.56
CA ALA A 142 -13.63 4.89 4.93
C ALA A 142 -13.47 6.05 3.96
N ARG A 143 -12.22 6.35 3.59
CA ARG A 143 -11.86 7.33 2.57
C ARG A 143 -10.43 7.10 2.10
N ILE A 144 -10.06 7.76 1.01
CA ILE A 144 -8.67 7.85 0.54
C ILE A 144 -8.35 9.29 0.15
N ASP A 145 -7.28 9.81 0.75
CA ASP A 145 -6.80 11.17 0.51
C ASP A 145 -5.60 11.14 -0.44
N VAL A 146 -5.63 11.97 -1.47
CA VAL A 146 -4.56 12.12 -2.46
C VAL A 146 -3.89 13.48 -2.27
N VAL A 147 -2.70 13.46 -1.67
CA VAL A 147 -1.88 14.64 -1.44
C VAL A 147 -1.00 14.88 -2.65
N ARG A 148 -1.06 16.10 -3.20
CA ARG A 148 -0.34 16.47 -4.43
C ARG A 148 0.53 17.70 -4.20
N GLY A 149 1.65 17.77 -4.91
CA GLY A 149 2.52 18.94 -4.90
C GLY A 149 3.43 19.03 -3.66
N PRO A 150 3.94 20.23 -3.33
CA PRO A 150 5.05 20.40 -2.38
C PRO A 150 4.79 19.85 -0.98
N ALA A 151 3.53 19.80 -0.53
CA ALA A 151 3.16 19.23 0.77
C ALA A 151 3.48 17.73 0.88
N ALA A 152 3.58 17.00 -0.24
CA ALA A 152 3.89 15.58 -0.26
C ALA A 152 5.28 15.26 0.32
N VAL A 153 6.21 16.22 0.28
CA VAL A 153 7.56 16.12 0.84
C VAL A 153 7.55 15.74 2.33
N LEU A 154 6.51 16.12 3.06
CA LEU A 154 6.35 15.80 4.48
C LEU A 154 6.12 14.31 4.75
N TYR A 155 5.78 13.52 3.72
CA TYR A 155 5.52 12.09 3.84
C TYR A 155 6.76 11.23 3.57
N GLY A 156 7.90 11.80 3.17
CA GLY A 156 9.16 11.06 3.07
C GLY A 156 9.98 11.37 1.83
N ASN A 157 11.19 10.79 1.82
CA ASN A 157 12.08 10.87 0.68
C ASN A 157 11.37 10.46 -0.62
N GLY A 158 11.59 11.26 -1.68
CA GLY A 158 11.12 11.01 -3.03
C GLY A 158 9.62 11.19 -3.25
N ALA A 159 8.87 11.74 -2.30
CA ALA A 159 7.42 11.89 -2.42
C ALA A 159 7.01 13.11 -3.26
N GLY A 160 6.71 12.89 -4.54
CA GLY A 160 6.02 13.89 -5.38
C GLY A 160 4.50 13.93 -5.16
N GLY A 161 3.98 12.94 -4.42
CA GLY A 161 2.59 12.79 -4.02
C GLY A 161 2.46 11.70 -2.95
N ALA A 162 1.33 11.68 -2.25
CA ALA A 162 1.00 10.62 -1.30
C ALA A 162 -0.46 10.16 -1.44
N LEU A 163 -0.69 8.87 -1.25
CA LEU A 163 -2.03 8.28 -1.15
C LEU A 163 -2.19 7.74 0.28
N LEU A 164 -3.18 8.27 1.00
CA LEU A 164 -3.46 7.95 2.39
C LEU A 164 -4.82 7.27 2.46
N LEU A 165 -4.85 5.95 2.62
CA LEU A 165 -6.10 5.22 2.81
C LEU A 165 -6.41 5.12 4.30
N TYR A 166 -7.64 5.45 4.65
CA TYR A 166 -8.15 5.31 6.01
C TYR A 166 -9.22 4.23 6.00
N THR A 167 -9.11 3.26 6.91
CA THR A 167 -10.13 2.22 7.02
C THR A 167 -11.22 2.61 8.00
N GLU A 168 -12.41 2.07 7.77
CA GLU A 168 -13.55 2.20 8.66
C GLU A 168 -13.19 1.79 10.09
N GLU A 169 -13.76 2.50 11.06
CA GLU A 169 -13.57 2.22 12.49
C GLU A 169 -14.79 1.46 13.01
N GLY A 170 -14.55 0.53 13.94
CA GLY A 170 -15.63 -0.30 14.48
C GLY A 170 -16.64 0.53 15.27
N SER A 171 -17.92 0.36 14.94
CA SER A 171 -19.06 1.06 15.53
C SER A 171 -19.99 0.11 16.30
N GLN A 172 -20.97 0.66 17.03
CA GLN A 172 -22.15 -0.09 17.47
C GLN A 172 -23.40 0.45 16.75
N PRO A 173 -24.32 -0.42 16.29
CA PRO A 173 -24.18 -1.88 16.23
C PRO A 173 -23.02 -2.30 15.30
N GLY A 174 -22.49 -3.50 15.54
CA GLY A 174 -21.50 -4.10 14.63
C GLY A 174 -22.10 -4.31 13.23
N ILE A 175 -21.26 -4.17 12.20
CA ILE A 175 -21.65 -4.29 10.80
C ILE A 175 -20.92 -5.47 10.18
N TRP A 176 -21.69 -6.35 9.54
CA TRP A 176 -21.17 -7.39 8.64
C TRP A 176 -21.62 -7.09 7.21
N ARG A 177 -20.66 -6.96 6.30
CA ARG A 177 -20.91 -6.88 4.86
C ARG A 177 -20.23 -8.05 4.17
N SER A 178 -20.93 -8.67 3.23
CA SER A 178 -20.36 -9.65 2.31
C SER A 178 -20.65 -9.21 0.89
N GLY A 179 -19.72 -9.47 -0.02
CA GLY A 179 -19.81 -9.04 -1.40
C GLY A 179 -19.34 -10.14 -2.35
N MET A 180 -20.06 -10.27 -3.45
CA MET A 180 -19.65 -11.06 -4.61
C MET A 180 -19.72 -10.16 -5.84
N ALA A 181 -18.69 -10.22 -6.68
CA ALA A 181 -18.68 -9.53 -7.96
C ALA A 181 -18.19 -10.50 -9.04
N LEU A 182 -18.79 -10.41 -10.23
CA LEU A 182 -18.47 -11.25 -11.39
C LEU A 182 -18.22 -10.33 -12.59
N GLY A 183 -17.29 -10.69 -13.45
CA GLY A 183 -16.93 -9.95 -14.65
C GLY A 183 -16.55 -10.87 -15.80
N ALA A 184 -16.18 -10.26 -16.93
CA ALA A 184 -15.65 -10.98 -18.09
C ALA A 184 -14.34 -11.73 -17.76
N ASP A 185 -13.90 -12.61 -18.65
CA ASP A 185 -12.61 -13.31 -18.56
C ASP A 185 -12.43 -14.11 -17.26
N GLY A 186 -13.51 -14.79 -16.84
CA GLY A 186 -13.54 -15.59 -15.62
C GLY A 186 -13.31 -14.77 -14.34
N LEU A 187 -13.42 -13.44 -14.40
CA LEU A 187 -13.18 -12.56 -13.27
C LEU A 187 -14.26 -12.75 -12.20
N TRP A 188 -13.84 -13.03 -10.98
CA TRP A 188 -14.70 -13.00 -9.81
C TRP A 188 -13.98 -12.45 -8.59
N ARG A 189 -14.77 -11.93 -7.66
CA ARG A 189 -14.32 -11.48 -6.35
C ARG A 189 -15.32 -11.90 -5.28
N LEU A 190 -14.81 -12.38 -4.17
CA LEU A 190 -15.53 -12.61 -2.93
C LEU A 190 -14.89 -11.79 -1.81
N SER A 191 -15.69 -11.15 -1.00
CA SER A 191 -15.21 -10.37 0.13
C SER A 191 -16.13 -10.45 1.33
N THR A 192 -15.57 -10.35 2.53
CA THR A 192 -16.31 -10.19 3.78
C THR A 192 -15.62 -9.13 4.63
N GLN A 193 -16.43 -8.23 5.19
CA GLN A 193 -16.01 -7.18 6.11
C GLN A 193 -16.81 -7.30 7.40
N LEU A 194 -16.11 -7.34 8.52
CA LEU A 194 -16.68 -7.35 9.86
C LEU A 194 -16.12 -6.15 10.61
N GLN A 195 -16.97 -5.32 11.19
CA GLN A 195 -16.54 -4.24 12.06
C GLN A 195 -17.46 -4.11 13.27
N GLY A 196 -16.92 -3.69 14.40
CA GLY A 196 -17.72 -3.50 15.60
C GLY A 196 -16.90 -3.02 16.79
N ARG A 197 -17.57 -2.89 17.93
CA ARG A 197 -16.90 -2.75 19.24
C ARG A 197 -17.17 -3.99 20.08
N LEU A 198 -16.27 -4.33 21.01
CA LEU A 198 -16.49 -5.48 21.90
C LEU A 198 -17.65 -5.27 22.87
N ASN A 199 -17.90 -4.02 23.27
CA ASN A 199 -19.04 -3.59 24.08
C ASN A 199 -19.30 -2.09 23.87
N GLU A 200 -20.34 -1.57 24.52
CA GLU A 200 -20.75 -0.16 24.43
C GLU A 200 -19.91 0.78 25.31
N ALA A 201 -19.00 0.26 26.14
CA ALA A 201 -18.19 1.11 27.01
C ALA A 201 -17.35 2.08 26.16
N PRO A 202 -17.21 3.37 26.56
CA PRO A 202 -16.48 4.37 25.77
C PRO A 202 -15.05 3.96 25.40
N GLU A 203 -14.37 3.23 26.29
CA GLU A 203 -13.00 2.77 26.11
C GLU A 203 -12.86 1.33 25.56
N SER A 204 -13.93 0.80 24.98
CA SER A 204 -13.93 -0.52 24.38
C SER A 204 -12.96 -0.64 23.20
N TRP A 205 -12.49 -1.86 22.94
CA TRP A 205 -11.82 -2.16 21.69
C TRP A 205 -12.82 -2.13 20.55
N SER A 206 -12.48 -1.39 19.51
CA SER A 206 -13.06 -1.51 18.17
C SER A 206 -12.22 -2.48 17.34
N TYR A 207 -12.89 -3.21 16.47
CA TYR A 207 -12.27 -4.11 15.51
C TYR A 207 -12.83 -3.87 14.11
N ALA A 208 -11.98 -4.07 13.12
CA ALA A 208 -12.37 -4.16 11.71
C ALA A 208 -11.53 -5.26 11.04
N LEU A 209 -12.19 -6.13 10.28
CA LEU A 209 -11.60 -7.21 9.50
C LEU A 209 -12.12 -7.11 8.08
N ASN A 210 -11.23 -7.15 7.10
CA ASN A 210 -11.54 -7.23 5.68
C ASN A 210 -10.79 -8.40 5.07
N LEU A 211 -11.54 -9.36 4.55
CA LEU A 211 -11.02 -10.52 3.83
C LEU A 211 -11.51 -10.43 2.39
N GLU A 212 -10.61 -10.62 1.43
CA GLU A 212 -10.94 -10.62 0.01
C GLU A 212 -10.18 -11.73 -0.70
N ARG A 213 -10.85 -12.36 -1.66
CA ARG A 213 -10.23 -13.19 -2.69
C ARG A 213 -10.81 -12.84 -4.05
N SER A 214 -9.95 -12.73 -5.05
CA SER A 214 -10.33 -12.49 -6.43
C SER A 214 -9.49 -13.35 -7.35
N ALA A 215 -10.07 -13.83 -8.45
CA ALA A 215 -9.34 -14.49 -9.51
C ALA A 215 -9.91 -14.14 -10.89
N THR A 216 -9.11 -14.38 -11.93
CA THR A 216 -9.47 -14.16 -13.33
C THR A 216 -8.68 -15.10 -14.22
N ASP A 217 -9.26 -15.52 -15.34
CA ASP A 217 -8.55 -16.21 -16.42
C ASP A 217 -7.74 -15.20 -17.27
N GLY A 218 -8.16 -13.93 -17.25
CA GLY A 218 -7.51 -12.79 -17.89
C GLY A 218 -7.88 -12.63 -19.36
N GLN A 219 -7.89 -11.38 -19.84
CA GLN A 219 -8.31 -11.05 -21.21
C GLN A 219 -7.38 -11.62 -22.30
N ARG A 220 -6.09 -11.80 -21.97
CA ARG A 220 -5.07 -12.34 -22.88
C ARG A 220 -4.60 -13.71 -22.40
N PRO A 221 -4.21 -14.64 -23.28
CA PRO A 221 -3.54 -15.87 -22.85
C PRO A 221 -2.33 -15.56 -21.96
N GLN A 222 -2.02 -16.44 -21.01
CA GLN A 222 -0.95 -16.23 -20.01
C GLN A 222 -1.21 -15.03 -19.06
N SER A 223 -2.47 -14.70 -18.75
CA SER A 223 -2.82 -13.60 -17.82
C SER A 223 -3.62 -14.02 -16.59
N ALA A 224 -3.86 -15.32 -16.41
CA ALA A 224 -4.63 -15.82 -15.27
C ALA A 224 -3.97 -15.45 -13.95
N ALA A 225 -4.79 -15.09 -12.96
CA ALA A 225 -4.30 -14.64 -11.66
C ALA A 225 -5.27 -14.96 -10.52
N ASP A 226 -4.71 -15.22 -9.34
CA ASP A 226 -5.41 -15.34 -8.06
C ASP A 226 -4.75 -14.39 -7.06
N ARG A 227 -5.59 -13.69 -6.30
CA ARG A 227 -5.16 -12.77 -5.25
C ARG A 227 -6.04 -12.94 -4.03
N SER A 228 -5.41 -12.93 -2.86
CA SER A 228 -6.10 -12.83 -1.58
C SER A 228 -5.47 -11.75 -0.70
N THR A 229 -6.30 -11.05 0.06
CA THR A 229 -5.86 -10.04 1.01
C THR A 229 -6.59 -10.20 2.33
N VAL A 230 -5.86 -9.96 3.41
CA VAL A 230 -6.37 -9.87 4.77
C VAL A 230 -5.95 -8.52 5.32
N HIS A 231 -6.89 -7.76 5.85
CA HIS A 231 -6.61 -6.56 6.61
C HIS A 231 -7.38 -6.61 7.93
N MET A 232 -6.69 -6.41 9.03
CA MET A 232 -7.26 -6.37 10.37
C MET A 232 -6.79 -5.12 11.06
N LYS A 233 -7.70 -4.46 11.76
CA LYS A 233 -7.47 -3.28 12.58
C LYS A 233 -8.14 -3.48 13.93
N LEU A 234 -7.40 -3.19 14.99
CA LEU A 234 -7.90 -3.05 16.35
C LEU A 234 -7.59 -1.64 16.81
N ALA A 235 -8.56 -0.94 17.38
CA ALA A 235 -8.31 0.37 17.96
C ALA A 235 -9.01 0.54 19.30
N ARG A 236 -8.39 1.31 20.19
CA ARG A 236 -8.92 1.63 21.51
C ARG A 236 -8.68 3.10 21.83
N HIS A 237 -9.72 3.77 22.30
CA HIS A 237 -9.65 5.13 22.83
C HIS A 237 -9.72 5.06 24.35
N MET A 238 -8.87 5.82 25.05
CA MET A 238 -8.79 5.86 26.53
C MET A 238 -8.65 7.33 26.93
N GLY A 239 -9.78 8.02 27.08
CA GLY A 239 -9.80 9.48 27.04
C GLY A 239 -9.24 10.01 25.71
N ASP A 240 -8.28 10.93 25.78
CA ASP A 240 -7.60 11.50 24.60
C ASP A 240 -6.50 10.61 24.02
N GLN A 241 -6.19 9.49 24.67
CA GLN A 241 -5.21 8.51 24.20
C GLN A 241 -5.85 7.60 23.14
N ARG A 242 -5.12 7.31 22.07
CA ARG A 242 -5.56 6.38 21.02
C ARG A 242 -4.49 5.35 20.74
N LEU A 243 -4.85 4.08 20.77
CA LEU A 243 -4.00 2.96 20.35
C LEU A 243 -4.62 2.26 19.14
N LEU A 244 -3.82 1.98 18.12
CA LEU A 244 -4.18 1.26 16.92
C LEU A 244 -3.17 0.15 16.67
N LEU A 245 -3.67 -1.06 16.40
CA LEU A 245 -2.89 -2.18 15.91
C LEU A 245 -3.47 -2.59 14.56
N GLN A 246 -2.62 -2.84 13.58
CA GLN A 246 -3.05 -3.39 12.30
C GLN A 246 -2.20 -4.58 11.88
N TYR A 247 -2.84 -5.47 11.13
CA TYR A 247 -2.20 -6.55 10.41
C TYR A 247 -2.70 -6.55 8.97
N GLN A 248 -1.79 -6.68 8.02
CA GLN A 248 -2.12 -6.83 6.61
C GLN A 248 -1.33 -7.98 5.99
N GLN A 249 -2.00 -8.74 5.13
CA GLN A 249 -1.39 -9.76 4.30
C GLN A 249 -1.93 -9.66 2.88
N GLN A 250 -1.05 -9.86 1.91
CA GLN A 250 -1.42 -10.07 0.53
C GLN A 250 -0.68 -11.28 -0.02
N GLN A 251 -1.41 -12.10 -0.77
CA GLN A 251 -0.86 -13.18 -1.56
C GLN A 251 -1.35 -13.04 -2.99
N VAL A 252 -0.43 -13.12 -3.95
CA VAL A 252 -0.72 -13.08 -5.38
C VAL A 252 -0.01 -14.24 -6.06
N SER A 253 -0.70 -14.91 -6.96
CA SER A 253 -0.12 -15.79 -7.97
C SER A 253 -0.69 -15.38 -9.32
N ALA A 254 0.17 -14.96 -10.24
CA ALA A 254 -0.25 -14.43 -11.53
C ALA A 254 0.66 -14.89 -12.65
N LEU A 255 0.07 -15.23 -13.80
CA LEU A 255 0.78 -15.35 -15.05
C LEU A 255 1.07 -13.95 -15.62
N ASP A 256 2.17 -13.81 -16.34
CA ASP A 256 2.59 -12.53 -16.93
C ASP A 256 2.58 -12.64 -18.47
N PRO A 257 1.63 -12.02 -19.19
CA PRO A 257 1.53 -12.12 -20.64
C PRO A 257 2.60 -11.33 -21.41
N LEU A 258 3.43 -10.56 -20.69
CA LEU A 258 4.42 -9.62 -21.23
C LEU A 258 3.81 -8.54 -22.16
N GLY A 259 4.67 -7.66 -22.65
CA GLY A 259 4.34 -6.68 -23.68
C GLY A 259 4.30 -7.29 -25.08
N LEU A 260 3.55 -6.63 -25.96
CA LEU A 260 3.57 -6.87 -27.40
C LEU A 260 4.43 -5.80 -28.08
N THR A 261 5.14 -6.18 -29.12
CA THR A 261 5.71 -5.23 -30.08
C THR A 261 4.58 -4.48 -30.80
N ARG A 262 4.91 -3.37 -31.46
CA ARG A 262 3.91 -2.59 -32.20
C ARG A 262 3.19 -3.42 -33.26
N THR A 263 3.94 -4.20 -34.04
CA THR A 263 3.39 -5.08 -35.08
C THR A 263 2.51 -6.18 -34.51
N GLU A 264 2.91 -6.82 -33.40
CA GLU A 264 2.07 -7.81 -32.72
C GLU A 264 0.75 -7.18 -32.25
N PHE A 265 0.80 -5.99 -31.62
CA PHE A 265 -0.40 -5.30 -31.16
C PHE A 265 -1.35 -4.91 -32.31
N ASP A 266 -0.80 -4.39 -33.41
CA ASP A 266 -1.60 -4.01 -34.59
C ASP A 266 -2.27 -5.23 -35.26
N ASN A 267 -1.64 -6.41 -35.18
CA ASN A 267 -2.19 -7.66 -35.73
C ASN A 267 -3.31 -8.24 -34.85
N ASP A 268 -3.06 -8.37 -33.55
CA ASP A 268 -4.04 -8.83 -32.57
C ASP A 268 -3.68 -8.27 -31.18
N PRO A 269 -4.45 -7.32 -30.63
CA PRO A 269 -4.17 -6.74 -29.32
C PRO A 269 -4.47 -7.70 -28.16
N THR A 270 -5.22 -8.79 -28.40
CA THR A 270 -5.59 -9.80 -27.40
C THR A 270 -4.64 -11.00 -27.35
N GLN A 271 -3.72 -11.13 -28.31
CA GLN A 271 -2.72 -12.20 -28.30
C GLN A 271 -1.71 -12.05 -27.15
N THR A 272 -0.96 -13.12 -26.85
CA THR A 272 0.13 -13.08 -25.87
C THR A 272 1.49 -13.09 -26.53
N ASN A 273 2.53 -12.67 -25.81
CA ASN A 273 3.89 -12.78 -26.31
C ASN A 273 4.29 -14.26 -26.38
N ALA A 274 4.81 -14.73 -27.51
CA ALA A 274 5.19 -16.14 -27.67
C ALA A 274 6.19 -16.63 -26.60
N ASN A 275 7.08 -15.75 -26.14
CA ASN A 275 8.02 -16.09 -25.08
C ASN A 275 7.35 -16.19 -23.70
N ALA A 276 6.21 -15.53 -23.48
CA ALA A 276 5.45 -15.69 -22.25
C ALA A 276 5.00 -17.14 -22.05
N LEU A 277 4.52 -17.77 -23.12
CA LEU A 277 4.15 -19.19 -23.14
C LEU A 277 5.37 -20.11 -23.02
N ARG A 278 6.44 -19.85 -23.80
CA ARG A 278 7.64 -20.70 -23.83
C ARG A 278 8.35 -20.78 -22.48
N PHE A 279 8.37 -19.68 -21.72
CA PHE A 279 9.01 -19.60 -20.41
C PHE A 279 8.02 -19.74 -19.24
N GLY A 280 6.72 -19.86 -19.53
CA GLY A 280 5.68 -19.87 -18.50
C GLY A 280 5.80 -18.68 -17.55
N THR A 281 5.97 -17.46 -18.09
CA THR A 281 6.21 -16.25 -17.31
C THR A 281 5.11 -16.04 -16.28
N ARG A 282 5.54 -15.78 -15.04
CA ARG A 282 4.67 -15.74 -13.88
C ARG A 282 5.37 -15.06 -12.71
N LYS A 283 4.57 -14.62 -11.75
CA LYS A 283 5.04 -14.05 -10.49
C LYS A 283 4.18 -14.52 -9.33
N SER A 284 4.82 -14.85 -8.23
CA SER A 284 4.18 -15.03 -6.94
C SER A 284 4.67 -13.97 -5.96
N VAL A 285 3.77 -13.49 -5.10
CA VAL A 285 4.06 -12.51 -4.05
C VAL A 285 3.38 -12.96 -2.77
N LEU A 286 4.10 -12.92 -1.66
CA LEU A 286 3.54 -13.00 -0.31
C LEU A 286 4.10 -11.84 0.50
N GLN A 287 3.23 -10.98 1.01
CA GLN A 287 3.59 -9.87 1.87
C GLN A 287 2.78 -9.94 3.16
N ARG A 288 3.44 -9.69 4.29
CA ARG A 288 2.84 -9.58 5.62
C ARG A 288 3.41 -8.37 6.32
N GLN A 289 2.57 -7.59 6.98
CA GLN A 289 3.00 -6.46 7.78
C GLN A 289 2.11 -6.34 9.02
N VAL A 290 2.75 -5.99 10.13
CA VAL A 290 2.10 -5.58 11.37
C VAL A 290 2.53 -4.14 11.67
N GLY A 291 1.64 -3.36 12.24
CA GLY A 291 2.02 -2.07 12.76
C GLY A 291 1.18 -1.67 13.97
N LEU A 292 1.77 -0.77 14.75
CA LEU A 292 1.19 -0.18 15.94
C LEU A 292 1.31 1.33 15.81
N ALA A 293 0.24 2.04 16.11
CA ALA A 293 0.22 3.48 16.17
C ALA A 293 -0.41 3.92 17.48
N TRP A 294 0.25 4.80 18.21
CA TRP A 294 -0.14 5.22 19.55
C TRP A 294 -0.05 6.73 19.67
N LYS A 295 -1.14 7.39 20.06
CA LYS A 295 -1.19 8.80 20.43
C LYS A 295 -1.39 8.90 21.93
N TYR A 296 -0.50 9.62 22.59
CA TYR A 296 -0.48 9.84 24.03
C TYR A 296 -0.58 11.33 24.34
N PRO A 297 -1.65 11.80 25.02
CA PRO A 297 -1.73 13.18 25.49
C PRO A 297 -0.70 13.41 26.61
N LEU A 298 0.11 14.47 26.50
CA LEU A 298 0.98 14.92 27.58
C LEU A 298 0.23 15.91 28.48
N ASP A 299 -0.52 16.81 27.85
CA ASP A 299 -1.42 17.78 28.47
C ASP A 299 -2.52 18.17 27.46
N ALA A 300 -3.34 19.17 27.78
CA ALA A 300 -4.44 19.62 26.91
C ALA A 300 -3.98 20.19 25.55
N GLN A 301 -2.73 20.63 25.43
CA GLN A 301 -2.17 21.26 24.23
C GLN A 301 -1.13 20.38 23.53
N GLN A 302 -0.55 19.40 24.23
CA GLN A 302 0.59 18.62 23.78
C GLN A 302 0.28 17.11 23.71
N HIS A 303 0.86 16.45 22.71
CA HIS A 303 0.76 15.00 22.57
C HIS A 303 2.02 14.42 21.95
N LEU A 304 2.28 13.15 22.25
CA LEU A 304 3.26 12.31 21.57
C LEU A 304 2.54 11.33 20.67
N GLU A 305 3.14 11.02 19.52
CA GLU A 305 2.71 9.94 18.66
C GLU A 305 3.88 9.03 18.34
N LEU A 306 3.64 7.73 18.48
CA LEU A 306 4.56 6.69 18.08
C LEU A 306 3.87 5.81 17.06
N MET A 307 4.45 5.68 15.88
CA MET A 307 4.11 4.65 14.91
C MET A 307 5.30 3.73 14.75
N VAL A 308 5.08 2.43 14.84
CA VAL A 308 6.09 1.40 14.55
C VAL A 308 5.48 0.34 13.66
N TYR A 309 6.26 -0.17 12.72
CA TYR A 309 5.80 -1.22 11.83
C TYR A 309 6.93 -2.16 11.44
N GLY A 310 6.55 -3.37 11.05
CA GLY A 310 7.48 -4.40 10.60
C GLY A 310 6.79 -5.37 9.67
N GLY A 311 7.52 -5.93 8.72
CA GLY A 311 6.95 -6.85 7.77
C GLY A 311 7.97 -7.63 6.96
N THR A 312 7.44 -8.55 6.18
CA THR A 312 8.20 -9.39 5.26
C THR A 312 7.54 -9.37 3.89
N ARG A 313 8.34 -9.60 2.85
CA ARG A 313 7.86 -9.71 1.48
C ARG A 313 8.71 -10.69 0.70
N ALA A 314 8.08 -11.76 0.22
CA ALA A 314 8.67 -12.74 -0.67
C ALA A 314 8.12 -12.57 -2.09
N VAL A 315 8.99 -12.59 -3.10
CA VAL A 315 8.62 -12.54 -4.52
C VAL A 315 9.44 -13.56 -5.28
N MET A 316 8.76 -14.35 -6.12
CA MET A 316 9.43 -15.15 -7.13
C MET A 316 8.89 -14.77 -8.50
N GLN A 317 9.76 -14.46 -9.45
CA GLN A 317 9.37 -14.04 -10.81
C GLN A 317 10.16 -14.83 -11.85
N PHE A 318 9.45 -15.50 -12.74
CA PHE A 318 10.02 -16.15 -13.93
C PHE A 318 9.91 -15.21 -15.12
N GLN A 319 11.06 -14.83 -15.68
CA GLN A 319 11.15 -13.94 -16.82
C GLN A 319 11.42 -14.73 -18.10
N ALA A 320 11.16 -14.11 -19.26
CA ALA A 320 11.39 -14.72 -20.56
C ALA A 320 12.76 -14.36 -21.15
N ILE A 321 13.83 -14.46 -20.35
CA ILE A 321 15.19 -14.18 -20.81
C ILE A 321 15.71 -15.40 -21.58
N PRO A 322 16.18 -15.26 -22.84
CA PRO A 322 16.76 -16.37 -23.59
C PRO A 322 17.99 -16.99 -22.92
N ALA A 323 18.22 -18.29 -23.12
CA ALA A 323 19.37 -19.00 -22.55
C ALA A 323 20.70 -18.42 -23.02
N ALA A 324 20.81 -18.05 -24.30
CA ALA A 324 22.01 -17.44 -24.86
C ALA A 324 22.35 -16.09 -24.22
N THR A 325 21.34 -15.28 -23.88
CA THR A 325 21.53 -14.00 -23.17
C THR A 325 22.08 -14.22 -21.76
N GLN A 326 21.78 -15.36 -21.14
CA GLN A 326 22.26 -15.75 -19.81
C GLN A 326 23.63 -16.43 -19.82
N ALA A 327 24.24 -16.64 -20.99
CA ALA A 327 25.53 -17.34 -21.12
C ALA A 327 26.71 -16.60 -20.46
N PRO A 328 26.82 -15.25 -20.51
CA PRO A 328 27.89 -14.55 -19.82
C PRO A 328 27.87 -14.82 -18.29
N PRO A 329 29.03 -15.10 -17.67
CA PRO A 329 29.12 -15.33 -16.22
C PRO A 329 28.68 -14.15 -15.36
N SER A 330 28.54 -12.94 -15.91
CA SER A 330 28.00 -11.76 -15.23
C SER A 330 26.48 -11.62 -15.32
N HIS A 331 25.78 -12.45 -16.10
CA HIS A 331 24.32 -12.35 -16.22
C HIS A 331 23.62 -12.99 -15.00
N ALA A 332 22.71 -12.24 -14.37
CA ALA A 332 21.99 -12.65 -13.15
C ALA A 332 20.93 -13.76 -13.33
N GLY A 333 20.89 -14.44 -14.47
CA GLY A 333 19.83 -15.41 -14.81
C GLY A 333 18.48 -14.78 -15.26
N GLY A 334 17.44 -15.60 -15.34
CA GLY A 334 16.08 -15.25 -15.80
C GLY A 334 14.97 -15.56 -14.79
N VAL A 335 15.32 -15.96 -13.57
CA VAL A 335 14.40 -16.07 -12.43
C VAL A 335 14.90 -15.19 -11.30
N ILE A 336 14.02 -14.36 -10.76
CA ILE A 336 14.31 -13.47 -9.63
C ILE A 336 13.60 -14.02 -8.40
N ASP A 337 14.37 -14.25 -7.33
CA ASP A 337 13.88 -14.62 -5.99
C ASP A 337 14.29 -13.52 -5.00
N LEU A 338 13.29 -12.89 -4.37
CA LEU A 338 13.47 -11.79 -3.43
C LEU A 338 12.80 -12.12 -2.12
N TYR A 339 13.56 -12.05 -1.04
CA TYR A 339 13.02 -12.04 0.31
C TYR A 339 13.45 -10.76 1.01
N ARG A 340 12.47 -9.96 1.44
CA ARG A 340 12.69 -8.71 2.18
C ARG A 340 12.14 -8.81 3.58
N ASP A 341 12.88 -8.23 4.50
CA ASP A 341 12.47 -7.90 5.85
C ASP A 341 12.62 -6.40 6.03
N TYR A 342 11.62 -5.74 6.61
CA TYR A 342 11.63 -4.30 6.79
C TYR A 342 10.96 -3.91 8.10
N ALA A 343 11.41 -2.80 8.65
CA ALA A 343 10.83 -2.20 9.85
C ALA A 343 10.99 -0.69 9.78
N GLY A 344 10.15 0.03 10.52
CA GLY A 344 10.30 1.47 10.65
C GLY A 344 9.56 2.00 11.86
N LEU A 345 9.89 3.24 12.20
CA LEU A 345 9.29 3.99 13.28
C LEU A 345 9.11 5.45 12.89
N ASN A 346 8.10 6.10 13.46
CA ASN A 346 7.94 7.55 13.43
C ASN A 346 7.54 8.01 14.84
N LEU A 347 8.39 8.83 15.43
CA LEU A 347 8.10 9.52 16.69
C LEU A 347 7.79 10.98 16.38
N ARG A 348 6.66 11.47 16.88
CA ARG A 348 6.22 12.85 16.70
C ARG A 348 5.82 13.46 18.03
N TRP A 349 6.25 14.69 18.28
CA TRP A 349 5.74 15.55 19.35
C TRP A 349 4.96 16.68 18.70
N GLY A 350 3.70 16.81 19.06
CA GLY A 350 2.80 17.84 18.55
C GLY A 350 2.29 18.75 19.66
N ARG A 351 2.10 20.03 19.32
CA ARG A 351 1.49 21.03 20.20
C ARG A 351 0.55 21.95 19.43
N ILE A 352 -0.57 22.31 20.06
CA ILE A 352 -1.51 23.32 19.59
C ILE A 352 -1.49 24.48 20.60
N GLN A 353 -1.43 25.71 20.11
CA GLN A 353 -1.44 26.91 20.92
C GLN A 353 -2.45 27.89 20.33
N ASP A 354 -3.43 28.27 21.12
CA ASP A 354 -4.39 29.31 20.76
C ASP A 354 -3.83 30.72 21.03
N ASP A 355 -4.46 31.73 20.44
CA ASP A 355 -4.16 33.15 20.63
C ASP A 355 -2.72 33.60 20.29
N VAL A 356 -2.00 32.82 19.49
CA VAL A 356 -0.67 33.20 18.98
C VAL A 356 -0.85 34.18 17.83
N GLY A 357 -0.60 35.47 18.09
CA GLY A 357 -0.71 36.51 17.06
C GLY A 357 -2.13 36.68 16.51
N GLY A 358 -3.16 36.38 17.31
CA GLY A 358 -4.56 36.45 16.91
C GLY A 358 -5.04 35.24 16.08
N GLY A 359 -4.31 34.13 16.12
CA GLY A 359 -4.67 32.86 15.50
C GLY A 359 -4.22 31.66 16.33
N GLN A 360 -4.44 30.45 15.81
CA GLN A 360 -4.00 29.20 16.40
C GLN A 360 -2.73 28.70 15.71
N LEU A 361 -1.68 28.41 16.47
CA LEU A 361 -0.44 27.80 16.01
C LEU A 361 -0.39 26.32 16.40
N ALA A 362 -0.46 25.43 15.42
CA ALA A 362 -0.15 24.02 15.56
C ALA A 362 1.27 23.74 15.04
N TRP A 363 2.10 23.03 15.80
CA TRP A 363 3.40 22.59 15.32
C TRP A 363 3.70 21.16 15.75
N SER A 364 4.57 20.51 14.98
CA SER A 364 5.07 19.18 15.31
C SER A 364 6.52 19.00 14.92
N ALA A 365 7.31 18.43 15.82
CA ALA A 365 8.66 17.95 15.53
C ALA A 365 8.66 16.42 15.56
N GLY A 366 9.41 15.78 14.67
CA GLY A 366 9.46 14.33 14.64
C GLY A 366 10.71 13.75 14.01
N LEU A 367 10.83 12.43 14.16
CA LEU A 367 11.89 11.61 13.61
C LEU A 367 11.26 10.36 13.01
N ALA A 368 11.41 10.19 11.70
CA ALA A 368 11.09 8.95 11.02
C ALA A 368 12.38 8.16 10.74
N TYR A 369 12.37 6.86 10.99
CA TYR A 369 13.44 5.95 10.66
C TYR A 369 12.88 4.71 10.00
N ASP A 370 13.42 4.35 8.84
CA ASP A 370 13.02 3.18 8.08
C ASP A 370 14.24 2.31 7.77
N TRP A 371 14.10 1.00 7.84
CA TRP A 371 15.13 0.02 7.50
C TRP A 371 14.56 -1.14 6.69
N GLN A 372 15.33 -1.60 5.71
CA GLN A 372 15.04 -2.77 4.89
C GLN A 372 16.31 -3.60 4.70
N GLY A 373 16.17 -4.91 4.87
CA GLY A 373 17.07 -5.92 4.34
C GLY A 373 16.42 -6.70 3.19
N GLU A 374 17.21 -7.08 2.19
CA GLU A 374 16.78 -7.89 1.06
C GLU A 374 17.82 -8.98 0.78
N TRP A 375 17.39 -10.24 0.83
CA TRP A 375 18.09 -11.30 0.12
C TRP A 375 17.60 -11.35 -1.31
N ARG A 376 18.52 -11.10 -2.25
CA ARG A 376 18.24 -11.15 -3.69
C ARG A 376 19.02 -12.27 -4.34
N ARG A 377 18.30 -13.19 -4.97
CA ARG A 377 18.89 -14.31 -5.69
C ARG A 377 18.41 -14.29 -7.13
N GLY A 378 19.31 -14.66 -8.02
CA GLY A 378 19.04 -14.82 -9.45
C GLY A 378 19.36 -16.25 -9.87
N TYR A 379 18.51 -16.85 -10.69
CA TYR A 379 18.72 -18.20 -11.21
C TYR A 379 18.50 -18.24 -12.70
N GLN A 380 19.08 -19.23 -13.38
CA GLN A 380 18.68 -19.54 -14.75
C GLN A 380 17.19 -19.92 -14.80
N ASN A 381 16.55 -19.63 -15.92
CA ASN A 381 15.17 -20.03 -16.21
C ASN A 381 15.09 -21.27 -17.12
N PHE A 382 16.14 -22.10 -17.13
CA PHE A 382 16.22 -23.31 -17.94
C PHE A 382 17.10 -24.39 -17.30
N VAL A 383 16.88 -25.64 -17.69
CA VAL A 383 17.77 -26.79 -17.42
C VAL A 383 17.86 -27.60 -18.71
N GLY A 384 19.07 -27.71 -19.27
CA GLY A 384 19.26 -28.28 -20.61
C GLY A 384 18.44 -27.50 -21.65
N SER A 385 17.58 -28.19 -22.40
CA SER A 385 16.66 -27.58 -23.38
C SER A 385 15.31 -27.14 -22.79
N THR A 386 15.02 -27.47 -21.53
CA THR A 386 13.74 -27.16 -20.89
C THR A 386 13.73 -25.72 -20.39
N LEU A 387 12.82 -24.89 -20.89
CA LEU A 387 12.64 -23.49 -20.50
C LEU A 387 11.56 -23.33 -19.43
N GLY A 388 11.59 -22.22 -18.68
CA GLY A 388 10.57 -21.86 -17.68
C GLY A 388 10.70 -22.55 -16.32
N VAL A 389 11.84 -23.22 -16.08
CA VAL A 389 12.16 -23.98 -14.86
C VAL A 389 13.30 -23.31 -14.08
N LEU A 390 13.37 -23.56 -12.77
CA LEU A 390 14.42 -23.02 -11.93
C LEU A 390 15.74 -23.77 -12.18
N GLY A 391 16.74 -23.07 -12.72
CA GLY A 391 18.07 -23.61 -13.03
C GLY A 391 19.14 -23.21 -12.01
N ALA A 392 20.39 -23.15 -12.45
CA ALA A 392 21.53 -22.85 -11.58
C ALA A 392 21.46 -21.43 -10.99
N LEU A 393 22.03 -21.25 -9.79
CA LEU A 393 22.22 -19.94 -9.15
C LEU A 393 23.18 -19.08 -9.98
N ARG A 394 22.83 -17.81 -10.15
CA ARG A 394 23.52 -16.81 -11.00
C ARG A 394 23.75 -15.45 -10.33
N ARG A 395 23.19 -15.23 -9.14
CA ARG A 395 23.33 -14.01 -8.33
C ARG A 395 22.91 -14.31 -6.90
N GLN A 396 23.59 -13.74 -5.92
CA GLN A 396 23.22 -13.85 -4.52
C GLN A 396 23.75 -12.63 -3.76
N GLU A 397 22.84 -11.79 -3.25
CA GLU A 397 23.20 -10.56 -2.56
C GLU A 397 22.38 -10.40 -1.27
N ARG A 398 22.98 -9.73 -0.29
CA ARG A 398 22.27 -9.10 0.83
C ARG A 398 22.33 -7.59 0.67
N ASN A 399 21.22 -7.01 0.24
CA ASN A 399 21.04 -5.58 0.07
C ASN A 399 20.39 -4.98 1.30
N GLN A 400 20.81 -3.79 1.72
CA GLN A 400 20.25 -3.05 2.83
C GLN A 400 19.97 -1.61 2.42
N ALA A 401 18.85 -1.07 2.89
CA ALA A 401 18.50 0.33 2.74
C ALA A 401 18.01 0.87 4.08
N ALA A 402 18.51 2.04 4.48
CA ALA A 402 18.07 2.73 5.69
C ALA A 402 17.83 4.21 5.40
N ASN A 403 16.85 4.78 6.09
CA ASN A 403 16.47 6.18 5.98
C ASN A 403 16.26 6.78 7.36
N ALA A 404 16.80 7.97 7.62
CA ALA A 404 16.63 8.71 8.88
C ALA A 404 16.27 10.16 8.59
N ASP A 405 15.08 10.56 9.03
CA ASP A 405 14.43 11.79 8.63
C ASP A 405 13.88 12.57 9.83
N PRO A 406 14.69 13.43 10.48
CA PRO A 406 14.14 14.45 11.35
C PRO A 406 13.34 15.49 10.55
N TYR A 407 12.23 15.93 11.10
CA TYR A 407 11.36 16.93 10.48
C TYR A 407 10.70 17.85 11.50
N LEU A 408 10.33 19.04 11.04
CA LEU A 408 9.55 20.04 11.75
C LEU A 408 8.45 20.54 10.81
N GLN A 409 7.25 20.71 11.33
CA GLN A 409 6.12 21.32 10.63
C GLN A 409 5.43 22.31 11.57
N ALA A 410 4.98 23.43 11.02
CA ALA A 410 4.14 24.39 11.71
C ALA A 410 3.02 24.85 10.78
N GLU A 411 1.86 25.09 11.36
CA GLU A 411 0.69 25.65 10.72
C GLU A 411 0.08 26.69 11.64
N TRP A 412 -0.05 27.91 11.12
CA TRP A 412 -0.70 29.02 11.81
C TRP A 412 -1.99 29.36 11.08
N THR A 413 -3.10 29.39 11.81
CA THR A 413 -4.43 29.58 11.23
C THR A 413 -5.18 30.71 11.93
N ARG A 414 -5.79 31.56 11.13
CA ARG A 414 -6.74 32.61 11.50
C ARG A 414 -7.98 32.44 10.61
N GLN A 415 -9.07 33.16 10.92
CA GLN A 415 -10.34 33.07 10.19
C GLN A 415 -10.17 33.20 8.66
N ASP A 416 -9.32 34.11 8.21
CA ASP A 416 -9.09 34.47 6.81
C ASP A 416 -7.79 33.89 6.22
N LEU A 417 -6.83 33.48 7.05
CA LEU A 417 -5.48 33.16 6.60
C LEU A 417 -4.96 31.88 7.28
N SER A 418 -4.51 30.92 6.48
CA SER A 418 -3.70 29.78 6.95
C SER A 418 -2.31 29.87 6.34
N LEU A 419 -1.27 29.75 7.17
CA LEU A 419 0.12 29.66 6.74
C LEU A 419 0.70 28.33 7.21
N SER A 420 1.43 27.65 6.35
CA SER A 420 2.16 26.43 6.71
C SER A 420 3.62 26.50 6.31
N ALA A 421 4.46 25.92 7.15
CA ALA A 421 5.88 25.75 6.88
C ALA A 421 6.31 24.36 7.33
N GLY A 422 7.24 23.76 6.59
CA GLY A 422 7.79 22.47 6.92
C GLY A 422 9.23 22.35 6.47
N LEU A 423 10.02 21.59 7.23
CA LEU A 423 11.41 21.29 6.91
C LEU A 423 11.70 19.85 7.29
N ARG A 424 12.22 19.08 6.34
CA ARG A 424 12.69 17.70 6.55
C ARG A 424 14.13 17.59 6.11
N HIS A 425 14.97 16.99 6.92
CA HIS A 425 16.31 16.58 6.50
C HIS A 425 16.29 15.08 6.27
N THR A 426 16.55 14.63 5.05
CA THR A 426 16.60 13.20 4.75
C THR A 426 18.03 12.69 4.68
N GLN A 427 18.27 11.50 5.22
CA GLN A 427 19.53 10.78 5.08
C GLN A 427 19.25 9.34 4.69
N VAL A 428 19.66 8.96 3.49
CA VAL A 428 19.43 7.62 2.95
C VAL A 428 20.76 6.93 2.75
N ARG A 429 20.85 5.67 3.15
CA ARG A 429 22.04 4.82 2.98
C ARG A 429 21.65 3.50 2.35
N TYR A 430 22.46 3.05 1.41
CA TYR A 430 22.33 1.75 0.76
C TYR A 430 23.63 0.99 0.89
N GLN A 431 23.52 -0.32 1.11
CA GLN A 431 24.64 -1.25 1.16
C GLN A 431 24.26 -2.50 0.38
N SER A 432 25.20 -3.05 -0.38
CA SER A 432 25.08 -4.32 -1.08
C SER A 432 26.28 -5.17 -0.68
N ALA A 433 26.01 -6.37 -0.18
CA ALA A 433 27.01 -7.41 -0.01
C ALA A 433 26.74 -8.50 -1.05
N ASP A 434 27.66 -8.66 -2.00
CA ASP A 434 27.62 -9.72 -2.99
C ASP A 434 28.23 -11.01 -2.41
N HIS A 435 27.52 -12.11 -2.64
CA HIS A 435 27.91 -13.45 -2.23
C HIS A 435 28.05 -14.39 -3.45
N TYR A 436 27.98 -13.87 -4.68
CA TYR A 436 28.11 -14.61 -5.92
C TYR A 436 29.34 -14.18 -6.74
N VAL A 437 30.51 -14.43 -6.18
CA VAL A 437 31.80 -14.14 -6.84
C VAL A 437 32.31 -15.39 -7.54
N VAL A 438 32.38 -15.34 -8.87
CA VAL A 438 32.84 -16.46 -9.72
C VAL A 438 33.71 -15.94 -10.86
N PRO A 439 34.51 -16.77 -11.54
CA PRO A 439 35.28 -16.32 -12.71
C PRO A 439 34.37 -15.64 -13.76
N GLY A 440 34.65 -14.37 -14.08
CA GLY A 440 33.84 -13.54 -14.99
C GLY A 440 32.67 -12.80 -14.33
N ASN A 441 32.48 -12.92 -13.02
CA ASN A 441 31.60 -12.10 -12.19
C ASN A 441 32.35 -11.63 -10.93
N PRO A 442 32.89 -10.40 -10.93
CA PRO A 442 33.64 -9.88 -9.78
C PRO A 442 32.73 -9.64 -8.57
N ASP A 443 33.33 -9.27 -7.44
CA ASP A 443 32.60 -8.79 -6.27
C ASP A 443 31.97 -7.41 -6.56
N ASP A 444 30.64 -7.37 -6.64
CA ASP A 444 29.84 -6.17 -6.87
C ASP A 444 29.38 -5.48 -5.56
N SER A 445 30.00 -5.80 -4.42
CA SER A 445 29.69 -5.18 -3.13
C SER A 445 29.97 -3.68 -3.10
N GLY A 446 29.18 -2.93 -2.35
CA GLY A 446 29.37 -1.49 -2.23
C GLY A 446 28.37 -0.78 -1.33
N ALA A 447 28.59 0.51 -1.09
CA ALA A 447 27.71 1.35 -0.31
C ALA A 447 27.58 2.74 -0.91
N LEU A 448 26.39 3.33 -0.79
CA LEU A 448 26.08 4.70 -1.24
C LEU A 448 25.25 5.42 -0.18
N GLY A 449 25.40 6.74 -0.12
CA GLY A 449 24.64 7.58 0.81
C GLY A 449 24.32 8.94 0.21
N TRP A 450 23.14 9.43 0.56
CA TRP A 450 22.65 10.75 0.15
C TRP A 450 22.01 11.46 1.33
N SER A 451 22.10 12.79 1.34
CA SER A 451 21.34 13.62 2.25
C SER A 451 20.82 14.88 1.58
N GLY A 452 19.76 15.47 2.13
CA GLY A 452 19.19 16.69 1.58
C GLY A 452 18.15 17.33 2.49
N TRP A 453 18.01 18.65 2.37
CA TRP A 453 16.96 19.42 3.01
C TRP A 453 15.78 19.58 2.06
N LEU A 454 14.58 19.37 2.58
CA LEU A 454 13.33 19.44 1.84
C LEU A 454 12.40 20.45 2.53
N PRO A 455 12.43 21.73 2.13
CA PRO A 455 11.57 22.76 2.68
C PRO A 455 10.19 22.77 1.99
N MET A 456 9.18 23.24 2.72
CA MET A 456 7.83 23.46 2.21
C MET A 456 7.27 24.74 2.84
N LEU A 457 6.62 25.56 2.02
CA LEU A 457 5.84 26.72 2.46
C LEU A 457 4.48 26.69 1.76
N GLY A 458 3.44 27.03 2.49
CA GLY A 458 2.08 27.11 1.99
C GLY A 458 1.33 28.29 2.59
N ALA A 459 0.41 28.85 1.82
CA ALA A 459 -0.51 29.89 2.28
C ALA A 459 -1.90 29.67 1.68
N ARG A 460 -2.93 29.92 2.46
CA ARG A 460 -4.33 29.93 2.05
C ARG A 460 -4.94 31.23 2.53
N LEU A 461 -5.63 31.92 1.63
CA LEU A 461 -6.43 33.10 1.94
C LEU A 461 -7.89 32.77 1.64
N ALA A 462 -8.77 32.87 2.64
CA ALA A 462 -10.20 32.84 2.46
C ALA A 462 -10.66 34.28 2.16
N LEU A 463 -11.08 34.51 0.92
CA LEU A 463 -11.54 35.80 0.43
C LEU A 463 -13.03 36.02 0.69
#